data_AF-A0A3M8DNR4-F1
#
_entry.id   AF-A0A3M8DNR4-F1
#
_cell.length_a   1.000
_cell.length_b   1.000
_cell.length_c   1.000
_cell.angle_alpha   90.00
_cell.angle_beta   90.00
_cell.angle_gamma   90.00
#
_symmetry.space_group_name_H-M   'P 1'
#
loop_
_entity.id
_entity.type
_entity.pdbx_description
1 polymer ?
#
loop_
_entity_poly.entity_id
_entity_poly.type
_entity_poly.pdbx_seq_one_letter_code
_entity_poly.pdbx_strand_id
1 'polypeptide(L)' 'MKRIVFATPEELIQHCENEQVSLVVEYRDEAGKQRQVVLAGERLPEAKTYIESPKAEAYYRKDGVFYEVVASWKP' A
#
# COMPACT_ATOMS: atom_id res chain seq x y z
N MET A 1 -7.95 8.90 -11.39
CA MET A 1 -6.84 8.27 -10.65
C MET A 1 -5.91 9.38 -10.18
N LYS A 2 -5.49 9.36 -8.91
CA LYS A 2 -4.52 10.29 -8.33
C LYS A 2 -3.30 9.49 -7.86
N ARG A 3 -2.12 10.10 -7.91
CA ARG A 3 -0.91 9.55 -7.30
C ARG A 3 -0.60 10.30 -6.02
N ILE A 4 -0.19 9.56 -5.00
CA ILE A 4 0.30 10.10 -3.74
C ILE A 4 1.64 9.44 -3.44
N VAL A 5 2.62 10.25 -3.08
CA VAL A 5 3.98 9.80 -2.78
C VAL A 5 4.17 9.86 -1.28
N PHE A 6 4.76 8.81 -0.72
CA PHE A 6 5.17 8.79 0.69
C PHE A 6 6.67 8.51 0.76
N ALA A 7 7.34 9.19 1.67
CA ALA A 7 8.78 9.08 1.86
C ALA A 7 9.15 7.94 2.82
N THR A 8 8.27 7.61 3.76
CA THR A 8 8.47 6.48 4.67
C THR A 8 7.22 5.62 4.88
N PRO A 9 7.37 4.35 5.32
CA PRO A 9 6.23 3.50 5.67
C PRO A 9 5.34 4.11 6.75
N GLU A 10 5.91 4.82 7.72
CA GLU A 10 5.18 5.43 8.83
C GLU A 10 4.24 6.54 8.34
N GLU A 11 4.68 7.36 7.38
CA GLU A 11 3.82 8.39 6.76
C GLU A 11 2.61 7.75 6.06
N LEU A 12 2.83 6.65 5.34
CA LEU A 12 1.76 5.91 4.67
C LEU A 12 0.78 5.29 5.69
N ILE A 13 1.29 4.67 6.74
CA ILE A 13 0.47 4.06 7.80
C ILE A 13 -0.39 5.13 8.47
N GLN A 14 0.23 6.21 8.92
CA GLN A 14 -0.47 7.33 9.57
C GLN A 14 -1.53 7.94 8.65
N HIS A 15 -1.23 8.08 7.35
CA HIS A 15 -2.19 8.55 6.36
C HIS A 15 -3.40 7.61 6.26
N CYS A 16 -3.17 6.30 6.15
CA CYS A 16 -4.24 5.32 6.06
C CYS A 16 -5.13 5.30 7.32
N GLU A 17 -4.54 5.45 8.51
CA GLU A 17 -5.26 5.56 9.78
C GLU A 17 -6.09 6.83 9.85
N ASN A 18 -5.50 7.99 9.55
CA ASN A 18 -6.16 9.29 9.61
C ASN A 18 -7.35 9.37 8.64
N GLU A 19 -7.16 8.87 7.43
CA GLU A 19 -8.17 8.87 6.38
C GLU A 19 -9.16 7.71 6.52
N GLN A 20 -8.92 6.79 7.46
CA GLN A 20 -9.69 5.56 7.69
C GLN A 20 -9.88 4.73 6.41
N VAL A 21 -8.80 4.58 5.65
CA VAL A 21 -8.79 3.82 4.39
C VAL A 21 -8.04 2.50 4.55
N SER A 22 -8.47 1.50 3.78
CA SER A 22 -7.71 0.25 3.65
C SER A 22 -6.70 0.35 2.51
N LEU A 23 -5.46 0.00 2.80
CA LEU A 23 -4.39 -0.10 1.81
C LEU A 23 -4.46 -1.45 1.11
N VAL A 24 -4.55 -1.45 -0.20
CA VAL A 24 -4.46 -2.65 -1.03
C VAL A 24 -3.05 -2.73 -1.60
N VAL A 25 -2.42 -3.90 -1.48
CA VAL A 25 -1.13 -4.18 -2.10
C VAL A 25 -1.25 -5.41 -2.98
N GLU A 26 -0.99 -5.24 -4.27
CA GLU A 26 -0.82 -6.33 -5.22
C GLU A 26 0.67 -6.67 -5.34
N TYR A 27 1.03 -7.94 -5.29
CA TYR A 27 2.42 -8.40 -5.32
C TYR A 27 2.54 -9.79 -5.94
N ARG A 28 3.77 -10.24 -6.23
CA ARG A 28 4.05 -11.64 -6.60
C ARG A 28 4.61 -12.40 -5.41
N ASP A 29 4.04 -13.57 -5.12
CA ASP A 29 4.58 -14.48 -4.11
C ASP A 29 5.84 -15.23 -4.61
N GLU A 30 6.46 -16.01 -3.72
CA GLU A 30 7.67 -16.81 -4.03
C GLU A 30 7.44 -17.83 -5.16
N ALA A 31 6.19 -18.26 -5.38
CA ALA A 31 5.81 -19.12 -6.49
C ALA A 31 5.53 -18.33 -7.79
N GLY A 32 5.76 -17.02 -7.80
CA GLY A 32 5.55 -16.13 -8.93
C GLY A 32 4.08 -15.82 -9.22
N LYS A 33 3.14 -16.18 -8.33
CA LYS A 33 1.71 -15.94 -8.51
C LYS A 33 1.35 -14.53 -8.04
N GLN A 34 0.47 -13.86 -8.79
CA GLN A 34 -0.10 -12.59 -8.37
C GLN A 34 -1.01 -12.79 -7.16
N ARG A 35 -0.81 -11.97 -6.13
CA ARG A 35 -1.56 -11.94 -4.89
C ARG A 35 -1.99 -10.51 -4.60
N GLN A 36 -3.05 -10.40 -3.81
CA GLN A 36 -3.53 -9.14 -3.29
C GLN A 36 -3.74 -9.29 -1.79
N VAL A 37 -3.30 -8.30 -1.02
CA VAL A 37 -3.59 -8.18 0.40
C VAL A 37 -4.28 -6.84 0.66
N VAL A 38 -5.22 -6.84 1.61
CA VAL A 38 -5.87 -5.64 2.13
C VAL A 38 -5.40 -5.44 3.56
N LEU A 39 -4.83 -4.27 3.84
CA LEU A 39 -4.25 -3.89 5.12
C LEU A 39 -5.06 -2.74 5.70
N ALA A 40 -5.59 -2.96 6.90
CA ALA A 40 -6.38 -1.99 7.66
C ALA A 40 -6.21 -2.26 9.16
N GLY A 41 -6.38 -1.23 9.99
CA GLY A 41 -6.23 -1.34 11.45
C GLY A 41 -4.91 -1.97 11.84
N GLU A 42 -4.96 -3.02 12.67
CA GLU A 42 -3.80 -3.72 13.22
C GLU A 42 -2.86 -4.33 12.17
N ARG A 43 -3.30 -4.45 10.91
CA ARG A 43 -2.50 -4.98 9.80
C ARG A 43 -1.73 -3.92 9.01
N LEU A 44 -2.02 -2.63 9.21
CA LEU A 44 -1.30 -1.54 8.54
C LEU A 44 0.21 -1.57 8.79
N PRO A 45 0.72 -1.92 9.98
CA PRO A 45 2.16 -2.09 10.20
C PRO A 45 2.84 -3.12 9.27
N GLU A 46 2.10 -4.06 8.68
CA GLU A 46 2.64 -5.00 7.69
C GLU A 46 2.90 -4.37 6.31
N ALA A 47 2.44 -3.13 6.06
CA ALA A 47 2.46 -2.50 4.73
C ALA A 47 3.85 -2.47 4.09
N LYS A 48 4.88 -2.16 4.87
CA LYS A 48 6.27 -2.16 4.41
C LYS A 48 6.65 -3.49 3.74
N THR A 49 6.37 -4.61 4.42
CA THR A 49 6.72 -5.96 3.98
C THR A 49 6.12 -6.29 2.61
N TYR A 50 4.84 -5.96 2.39
CA TYR A 50 4.19 -6.25 1.11
C TYR A 50 4.63 -5.27 0.01
N ILE A 51 4.82 -3.98 0.33
CA ILE A 51 5.25 -2.96 -0.65
C ILE A 51 6.68 -3.24 -1.15
N GLU A 52 7.55 -3.76 -0.29
CA GLU A 52 8.92 -4.14 -0.67
C GLU A 52 8.97 -5.43 -1.50
N SER A 53 7.84 -6.13 -1.66
CA SER A 53 7.79 -7.30 -2.53
C SER A 53 8.08 -6.94 -4.00
N PRO A 54 8.69 -7.86 -4.77
CA PRO A 54 9.00 -7.63 -6.17
C PRO A 54 7.74 -7.28 -6.98
N LYS A 55 7.84 -6.20 -7.77
CA LYS A 55 6.74 -5.69 -8.61
C LYS A 55 5.45 -5.38 -7.83
N ALA A 56 5.56 -5.12 -6.53
CA ALA A 56 4.39 -4.74 -5.75
C ALA A 56 3.89 -3.35 -6.15
N GLU A 57 2.56 -3.24 -6.26
CA GLU A 57 1.79 -2.03 -6.51
C GLU A 57 0.85 -1.81 -5.34
N ALA A 58 0.72 -0.57 -4.87
CA ALA A 58 -0.10 -0.22 -3.72
C ALA A 58 -1.11 0.86 -4.07
N TYR A 59 -2.31 0.76 -3.53
CA TYR A 59 -3.37 1.74 -3.74
C TYR A 59 -4.43 1.70 -2.65
N TYR A 60 -5.23 2.76 -2.56
CA TYR A 60 -6.48 2.76 -1.79
C TYR A 60 -7.58 3.49 -2.56
N ARG A 61 -8.82 3.36 -2.07
CA ARG A 61 -9.97 4.10 -2.60
C ARG A 61 -10.57 4.95 -1.50
N LYS A 62 -10.88 6.20 -1.82
CA LYS A 62 -11.60 7.13 -0.96
C LYS A 62 -12.56 7.96 -1.80
N ASP A 63 -13.82 8.05 -1.37
CA ASP A 63 -14.84 8.89 -2.02
C ASP A 63 -14.98 8.65 -3.54
N GLY A 64 -14.92 7.38 -3.96
CA GLY A 64 -14.98 6.99 -5.38
C GLY A 64 -13.71 7.29 -6.19
N VAL A 65 -12.67 7.85 -5.58
CA VAL A 65 -11.39 8.15 -6.22
C VAL A 65 -10.37 7.05 -5.90
N PHE A 66 -9.66 6.61 -6.94
CA PHE A 66 -8.52 5.70 -6.82
C PHE A 66 -7.23 6.48 -6.60
N TYR A 67 -6.49 6.13 -5.55
CA TYR A 67 -5.19 6.68 -5.20
C TYR A 67 -4.11 5.62 -5.32
N GLU A 68 -3.22 5.78 -6.30
CA GLU A 68 -1.99 5.00 -6.43
C GLU A 68 -0.97 5.51 -5.40
N VAL A 69 -0.43 4.59 -4.62
CA VAL A 69 0.56 4.85 -3.58
C VAL A 69 1.95 4.60 -4.16
N VAL A 70 2.76 5.65 -4.22
CA VAL A 70 4.16 5.59 -4.65
C VAL A 70 5.04 5.63 -3.41
N ALA A 71 5.67 4.51 -3.10
CA ALA A 71 6.61 4.38 -1.99
C ALA A 71 8.02 4.79 -2.44
N SER A 72 8.47 6.01 -2.12
CA SER A 72 9.79 6.48 -2.58
C SER A 72 10.96 5.88 -1.80
N TRP A 73 10.68 5.18 -0.68
CA TRP A 73 11.68 4.38 0.04
C TRP A 73 11.98 3.05 -0.65
N LYS A 74 11.14 2.63 -1.61
CA LYS A 74 11.38 1.43 -2.37
C LYS A 74 12.57 1.68 -3.32
N PRO A 75 13.63 0.84 -3.25
CA PRO A 75 14.79 0.96 -4.13
C PRO A 75 14.47 0.64 -5.60
#